data_AF-A0A2U1SMH1-F1
#
_entry.id   AF-A0A2U1SMH1-F1
#
_cell.length_a   1.000
_cell.length_b   1.000
_cell.length_c   1.000
_cell.angle_alpha   90.00
_cell.angle_beta   90.00
_cell.angle_gamma   90.00
#
_symmetry.space_group_name_H-M   'P 1'
#
loop_
_entity.id
_entity.type
_entity.pdbx_description
1 polymer ?
#
loop_
_entity_poly.entity_id
_entity_poly.type
_entity_poly.pdbx_seq_one_letter_code
_entity_poly.pdbx_strand_id
1 'polypeptide(L)'
;MTSNIADHRKWLKERTIGSLTRFSKWRKGIKIGLVIGGGFIAAIMGASANLVEADHKWLLYSFQIFGGVLVLVGGGVLEIVDEGAADAIERADALADLVDERDRQIADLGVDFEWFTRLYSTAAALREVVEGVLVAGAGDEDEQRRRFGMMLDIVVSEKDILFGMNADRWNFAIYIYSFQRELLQCVVCRRPMRVEEMAPHRSWKPGEGHVGIAFQTRREIVAGDTSGPEARALFDGPDPNRREEDLARYRSIASIPIGASADEIIGVVVATSDVPGRFWIRRGEDERASDPVEPLRILANALAMVAKIADLQCERTEAIES
;
A
#
# COMPACT_ATOMS: atom_id res chain seq x y z
N MET A 1 8.92 13.84 20.04
CA MET A 1 8.42 15.16 19.57
C MET A 1 8.60 15.23 18.06
N THR A 2 7.70 14.59 17.31
CA THR A 2 7.63 14.68 15.86
C THR A 2 6.58 15.73 15.53
N SER A 3 7.00 16.98 15.39
CA SER A 3 6.15 18.01 14.78
C SER A 3 5.70 17.47 13.42
N ASN A 4 4.41 17.20 13.28
CA ASN A 4 3.82 16.63 12.08
C ASN A 4 4.18 17.51 10.89
N ILE A 5 4.88 16.95 9.90
CA ILE A 5 5.33 17.66 8.70
C ILE A 5 4.14 18.31 7.98
N ALA A 6 2.95 17.70 8.10
CA ALA A 6 1.71 18.26 7.59
C ALA A 6 1.33 19.61 8.25
N ASP A 7 1.52 19.74 9.57
CA ASP A 7 1.22 20.98 10.30
C ASP A 7 2.20 22.09 9.92
N HIS A 8 3.47 21.74 9.71
CA HIS A 8 4.50 22.69 9.25
C HIS A 8 4.22 23.16 7.81
N ARG A 9 3.80 22.26 6.92
CA ARG A 9 3.40 22.59 5.54
C ARG A 9 2.14 23.46 5.51
N LYS A 10 1.14 23.14 6.33
CA LYS A 10 -0.08 23.95 6.45
C LYS A 10 0.23 25.35 6.98
N TRP A 11 1.05 25.46 8.02
CA TRP A 11 1.49 26.73 8.57
C TRP A 11 2.28 27.56 7.55
N LEU A 12 3.21 26.94 6.80
CA LEU A 12 3.93 27.62 5.73
C LEU A 12 2.96 28.10 4.65
N LYS A 13 2.02 27.26 4.19
CA LYS A 13 1.03 27.64 3.17
C LYS A 13 0.17 28.82 3.64
N GLU A 14 -0.34 28.78 4.87
CA GLU A 14 -1.11 29.87 5.47
C GLU A 14 -0.29 31.16 5.63
N ARG A 15 0.98 31.06 6.04
CA ARG A 15 1.85 32.22 6.23
C ARG A 15 2.29 32.84 4.90
N THR A 16 2.56 32.04 3.88
CA THR A 16 2.94 32.53 2.55
C THR A 16 1.73 33.16 1.85
N ILE A 17 0.55 32.52 1.90
CA ILE A 17 -0.70 33.09 1.37
C ILE A 17 -1.05 34.39 2.13
N GLY A 18 -0.95 34.39 3.45
CA GLY A 18 -1.19 35.57 4.28
C GLY A 18 -0.23 36.73 3.99
N SER A 19 1.03 36.43 3.71
CA SER A 19 2.03 37.44 3.34
C SER A 19 1.80 37.97 1.92
N LEU A 20 1.51 37.09 0.96
CA LEU A 20 1.19 37.46 -0.44
C LEU A 20 -0.07 38.34 -0.51
N THR A 21 -1.11 38.01 0.24
CA THR A 21 -2.35 38.81 0.29
C THR A 21 -2.12 40.18 0.92
N ARG A 22 -1.35 40.29 2.01
CA ARG A 22 -0.96 41.59 2.61
C ARG A 22 -0.10 42.42 1.67
N PHE A 23 0.87 41.80 0.99
CA PHE A 23 1.71 42.48 0.03
C PHE A 23 0.89 43.01 -1.16
N SER A 24 -0.10 42.23 -1.62
CA SER A 24 -1.03 42.69 -2.66
C SER A 24 -1.88 43.89 -2.20
N LYS A 25 -2.34 43.90 -0.94
CA LYS A 25 -3.13 45.01 -0.36
C LYS A 25 -2.29 46.27 -0.20
N TRP A 26 -1.07 46.13 0.31
CA TRP A 26 -0.12 47.26 0.44
C TRP A 26 0.25 47.82 -0.94
N ARG A 27 0.51 46.95 -1.92
CA ARG A 27 0.75 47.33 -3.32
C ARG A 27 -0.47 48.03 -3.93
N LYS A 28 -1.69 47.55 -3.69
CA LYS A 28 -2.94 48.23 -4.11
C LYS A 28 -3.06 49.62 -3.47
N GLY A 29 -2.69 49.76 -2.20
CA GLY A 29 -2.66 51.06 -1.51
C GLY A 29 -1.69 52.06 -2.17
N ILE A 30 -0.47 51.62 -2.48
CA ILE A 30 0.51 52.43 -3.21
C ILE A 30 -0.01 52.80 -4.62
N LYS A 31 -0.61 51.84 -5.34
CA LYS A 31 -1.20 52.05 -6.66
C LYS A 31 -2.29 53.13 -6.63
N ILE A 32 -3.25 53.00 -5.71
CA ILE A 32 -4.34 53.96 -5.51
C ILE A 32 -3.76 55.33 -5.13
N GLY A 33 -2.77 55.37 -4.24
CA GLY A 33 -2.11 56.61 -3.82
C GLY A 33 -1.37 57.33 -4.95
N LEU A 34 -0.64 56.62 -5.81
CA LEU A 34 0.10 57.22 -6.94
C LEU A 34 -0.84 57.73 -8.03
N VAL A 35 -1.86 56.95 -8.41
CA VAL A 35 -2.79 57.32 -9.48
C VAL A 35 -3.77 58.41 -9.02
N ILE A 36 -4.42 58.24 -7.85
CA ILE A 36 -5.36 59.23 -7.33
C ILE A 36 -4.60 60.47 -6.85
N GLY A 37 -3.47 60.31 -6.15
CA GLY A 37 -2.67 61.44 -5.66
C GLY A 37 -2.05 62.25 -6.78
N GLY A 38 -1.46 61.58 -7.79
CA GLY A 38 -0.92 62.25 -8.99
C GLY A 38 -2.01 62.99 -9.78
N GLY A 39 -3.17 62.35 -9.99
CA GLY A 39 -4.32 62.95 -10.65
C GLY A 39 -4.90 64.14 -9.87
N PHE A 40 -4.96 64.03 -8.54
CA PHE A 40 -5.47 65.10 -7.66
C PHE A 40 -4.53 66.31 -7.64
N ILE A 41 -3.22 66.11 -7.54
CA ILE A 41 -2.23 67.18 -7.64
C ILE A 41 -2.32 67.87 -9.00
N ALA A 42 -2.39 67.10 -10.09
CA ALA A 42 -2.53 67.66 -11.44
C ALA A 42 -3.82 68.47 -11.60
N ALA A 43 -4.95 67.98 -11.06
CA ALA A 43 -6.24 68.65 -11.12
C ALA A 43 -6.28 69.95 -10.31
N ILE A 44 -5.76 69.94 -9.07
CA ILE A 44 -5.69 71.15 -8.23
C ILE A 44 -4.80 72.21 -8.86
N MET A 45 -3.61 71.82 -9.35
CA MET A 45 -2.68 72.77 -9.97
C MET A 45 -3.26 73.34 -11.26
N GLY A 46 -3.95 72.52 -12.06
CA GLY A 46 -4.65 72.97 -13.27
C GLY A 46 -5.79 73.95 -12.98
N ALA A 47 -6.59 73.70 -11.95
CA ALA A 47 -7.67 74.61 -11.52
C ALA A 47 -7.11 75.93 -10.95
N SER A 48 -5.99 75.87 -10.25
CA SER A 48 -5.35 77.02 -9.60
C SER A 48 -4.56 77.91 -10.57
N ALA A 49 -4.20 77.41 -11.75
CA ALA A 49 -3.40 78.13 -12.75
C ALA A 49 -4.07 79.43 -13.25
N ASN A 50 -5.39 79.55 -13.16
CA ASN A 50 -6.14 80.75 -13.54
C ASN A 50 -6.17 81.83 -12.44
N LEU A 51 -5.80 81.49 -11.20
CA LEU A 51 -5.85 82.39 -10.05
C LEU A 51 -4.50 83.02 -9.70
N VAL A 52 -3.41 82.56 -10.33
CA VAL A 52 -2.04 82.96 -9.99
C VAL A 52 -1.46 83.89 -11.05
N GLU A 53 -0.76 84.94 -10.61
CA GLU A 53 -0.10 85.93 -11.46
C GLU A 53 0.93 85.28 -12.41
N ALA A 54 1.13 85.92 -13.57
CA ALA A 54 1.88 85.35 -14.69
C ALA A 54 3.30 84.87 -14.31
N ASP A 55 3.97 85.58 -13.41
CA ASP A 55 5.36 85.32 -13.03
C ASP A 55 5.56 84.01 -12.26
N HIS A 56 4.49 83.41 -11.72
CA HIS A 56 4.55 82.18 -10.92
C HIS A 56 3.90 80.96 -11.62
N LYS A 57 3.33 81.13 -12.83
CA LYS A 57 2.64 80.04 -13.55
C LYS A 57 3.56 78.89 -13.94
N TRP A 58 4.83 79.15 -14.17
CA TRP A 58 5.81 78.14 -14.55
C TRP A 58 6.01 77.05 -13.47
N LEU A 59 5.90 77.42 -12.18
CA LEU A 59 5.94 76.46 -11.06
C LEU A 59 4.73 75.52 -11.10
N LEU A 60 3.54 76.06 -11.35
CA LEU A 60 2.30 75.27 -11.44
C LEU A 60 2.36 74.26 -12.61
N TYR A 61 2.84 74.68 -13.78
CA TYR A 61 3.02 73.78 -14.92
C TYR A 61 4.04 72.68 -14.64
N SER A 62 5.11 72.97 -13.90
CA SER A 62 6.11 71.96 -13.50
C SER A 62 5.49 70.89 -12.60
N PHE A 63 4.66 71.27 -11.63
CA PHE A 63 3.92 70.33 -10.78
C PHE A 63 2.87 69.52 -11.55
N GLN A 64 2.21 70.12 -12.54
CA GLN A 64 1.24 69.42 -13.40
C GLN A 64 1.93 68.34 -14.25
N ILE A 65 3.08 68.65 -14.85
CA ILE A 65 3.88 67.69 -15.61
C ILE A 65 4.37 66.56 -14.69
N PHE A 66 4.86 66.90 -13.50
CA PHE A 66 5.29 65.90 -12.52
C PHE A 66 4.15 64.96 -12.12
N GLY A 67 2.96 65.49 -11.83
CA GLY A 67 1.76 64.70 -11.54
C GLY A 67 1.36 63.77 -12.69
N GLY A 68 1.42 64.25 -13.95
CA GLY A 68 1.14 63.45 -15.14
C GLY A 68 2.13 62.30 -15.36
N VAL A 69 3.44 62.57 -15.19
CA VAL A 69 4.49 61.53 -15.27
C VAL A 69 4.27 60.45 -14.21
N LEU A 70 3.86 60.84 -13.00
CA LEU A 70 3.62 59.94 -11.88
C LEU A 70 2.44 59.00 -12.14
N VAL A 71 1.38 59.48 -12.80
CA VAL A 71 0.25 58.67 -13.25
C VAL A 71 0.65 57.71 -14.37
N LEU A 72 1.42 58.17 -15.36
CA LEU A 72 1.89 57.33 -16.47
C LEU A 72 2.82 56.20 -15.99
N VAL A 73 3.78 56.51 -15.11
CA VAL A 73 4.66 55.50 -14.50
C VAL A 73 3.84 54.53 -13.63
N GLY A 74 2.89 55.05 -12.85
CA GLY A 74 1.97 54.22 -12.07
C GLY A 74 1.13 53.26 -12.93
N GLY A 75 0.66 53.73 -14.08
CA GLY A 75 -0.09 52.95 -15.08
C GLY A 75 0.75 51.89 -15.78
N GLY A 76 1.95 52.24 -16.25
CA GLY A 76 2.84 51.28 -16.92
C GLY A 76 3.34 50.16 -16.00
N VAL A 77 3.63 50.47 -14.74
CA VAL A 77 3.96 49.45 -13.72
C VAL A 77 2.75 48.56 -13.40
N LEU A 78 1.53 49.07 -13.55
CA LEU A 78 0.29 48.33 -13.33
C LEU A 78 0.12 47.20 -14.37
N GLU A 79 0.34 47.52 -15.63
CA GLU A 79 0.14 46.61 -16.76
C GLU A 79 1.17 45.46 -16.77
N ILE A 80 2.46 45.79 -16.58
CA ILE A 80 3.55 44.80 -16.53
C ILE A 80 3.38 43.81 -15.35
N VAL A 81 2.86 44.29 -14.23
CA VAL A 81 2.77 43.49 -13.01
C VAL A 81 1.50 42.65 -12.96
N ASP A 82 0.40 43.11 -13.58
CA ASP A 82 -0.85 42.36 -13.60
C ASP A 82 -0.81 41.22 -14.64
N GLU A 83 -0.09 41.36 -15.76
CA GLU A 83 0.18 40.24 -16.69
C GLU A 83 1.06 39.14 -16.06
N GLY A 84 2.10 39.51 -15.30
CA GLY A 84 2.99 38.53 -14.67
C GLY A 84 2.40 37.81 -13.45
N ALA A 85 1.40 38.38 -12.79
CA ALA A 85 0.84 37.81 -11.55
C ALA A 85 -0.13 36.65 -11.82
N ALA A 86 -0.94 36.73 -12.88
CA ALA A 86 -1.88 35.66 -13.22
C ALA A 86 -1.14 34.40 -13.67
N ASP A 87 -0.18 34.55 -14.59
CA ASP A 87 0.66 33.44 -15.08
C ASP A 87 1.52 32.85 -13.95
N ALA A 88 2.04 33.67 -13.03
CA ALA A 88 2.76 33.16 -11.85
C ALA A 88 1.87 32.35 -10.90
N ILE A 89 0.59 32.72 -10.75
CA ILE A 89 -0.38 31.96 -9.93
C ILE A 89 -0.72 30.64 -10.62
N GLU A 90 -1.00 30.66 -11.92
CA GLU A 90 -1.31 29.45 -12.70
C GLU A 90 -0.15 28.46 -12.69
N ARG A 91 1.10 28.93 -12.87
CA ARG A 91 2.30 28.08 -12.75
C ARG A 91 2.50 27.55 -11.33
N ALA A 92 2.19 28.34 -10.31
CA ALA A 92 2.29 27.89 -8.92
C ALA A 92 1.25 26.81 -8.59
N ASP A 93 0.04 26.90 -9.14
CA ASP A 93 -1.02 25.90 -8.98
C ASP A 93 -0.64 24.60 -9.70
N ALA A 94 -0.18 24.69 -10.97
CA ALA A 94 0.31 23.53 -11.72
C ALA A 94 1.50 22.83 -11.04
N LEU A 95 2.40 23.59 -10.41
CA LEU A 95 3.49 23.01 -9.60
C LEU A 95 2.99 22.37 -8.31
N ALA A 96 1.95 22.94 -7.67
CA ALA A 96 1.35 22.34 -6.48
C ALA A 96 0.71 20.98 -6.81
N ASP A 97 -0.02 20.89 -7.92
CA ASP A 97 -0.63 19.64 -8.39
C ASP A 97 0.44 18.57 -8.70
N LEU A 98 1.55 18.96 -9.33
CA LEU A 98 2.67 18.06 -9.60
C LEU A 98 3.34 17.56 -8.33
N VAL A 99 3.48 18.40 -7.31
CA VAL A 99 4.05 17.99 -6.00
C VAL A 99 3.11 17.02 -5.30
N ASP A 100 1.81 17.30 -5.30
CA ASP A 100 0.82 16.42 -4.67
C ASP A 100 0.76 15.05 -5.37
N GLU A 101 0.92 15.00 -6.69
CA GLU A 101 1.02 13.75 -7.44
C GLU A 101 2.32 12.98 -7.12
N ARG A 102 3.45 13.68 -6.95
CA ARG A 102 4.71 13.06 -6.53
C ARG A 102 4.65 12.53 -5.10
N ASP A 103 3.99 13.24 -4.20
CA ASP A 103 3.80 12.79 -2.83
C ASP A 103 2.96 11.50 -2.77
N ARG A 104 1.94 11.37 -3.62
CA ARG A 104 1.17 10.12 -3.76
C ARG A 104 2.06 8.98 -4.26
N GLN A 105 2.83 9.21 -5.32
CA GLN A 105 3.75 8.19 -5.86
C GLN A 105 4.78 7.74 -4.81
N ILE A 106 5.32 8.67 -4.01
CA ILE A 106 6.26 8.34 -2.93
C ILE A 106 5.57 7.53 -1.83
N ALA A 107 4.33 7.89 -1.46
CA ALA A 107 3.57 7.17 -0.46
C ALA A 107 3.28 5.72 -0.90
N ASP A 108 2.86 5.54 -2.16
CA ASP A 108 2.60 4.20 -2.73
C ASP A 108 3.88 3.36 -2.80
N LEU A 109 5.01 3.96 -3.21
CA LEU A 109 6.32 3.29 -3.19
C LEU A 109 6.74 2.86 -1.79
N GLY A 110 6.37 3.64 -0.76
CA GLY A 110 6.63 3.34 0.63
C GLY A 110 5.92 2.07 1.11
N VAL A 111 4.66 1.89 0.70
CA VAL A 111 3.87 0.68 1.03
C VAL A 111 4.47 -0.56 0.37
N ASP A 112 4.82 -0.48 -0.92
CA ASP A 112 5.44 -1.60 -1.63
C ASP A 112 6.81 -1.96 -1.04
N PHE A 113 7.62 -0.95 -0.68
CA PHE A 113 8.93 -1.17 -0.05
C PHE A 113 8.81 -1.84 1.33
N GLU A 114 7.83 -1.42 2.14
CA GLU A 114 7.55 -2.06 3.42
C GLU A 114 7.14 -3.53 3.23
N TRP A 115 6.24 -3.80 2.28
CA TRP A 115 5.80 -5.15 1.95
C TRP A 115 6.97 -6.06 1.54
N PHE A 116 7.84 -5.60 0.63
CA PHE A 116 9.03 -6.36 0.23
C PHE A 116 9.98 -6.61 1.39
N THR A 117 10.21 -5.61 2.23
CA THR A 117 11.06 -5.75 3.42
C THR A 117 10.54 -6.85 4.34
N ARG A 118 9.23 -6.88 4.58
CA ARG A 118 8.59 -7.94 5.38
C ARG A 118 8.63 -9.31 4.71
N LEU A 119 8.45 -9.37 3.39
CA LEU A 119 8.55 -10.62 2.65
C LEU A 119 9.95 -11.22 2.79
N TYR A 120 11.00 -10.42 2.59
CA TYR A 120 12.39 -10.87 2.69
C TYR A 120 12.78 -11.26 4.12
N SER A 121 12.34 -10.51 5.14
CA SER A 121 12.59 -10.89 6.54
C SER A 121 11.89 -12.19 6.91
N THR A 122 10.66 -12.39 6.43
CA THR A 122 9.89 -13.63 6.60
C THR A 122 10.61 -14.82 5.95
N ALA A 123 11.08 -14.64 4.71
CA ALA A 123 11.84 -15.67 3.99
C ALA A 123 13.16 -16.03 4.70
N ALA A 124 13.87 -15.02 5.24
CA ALA A 124 15.08 -15.24 6.02
C ALA A 124 14.80 -16.03 7.30
N ALA A 125 13.76 -15.68 8.06
CA ALA A 125 13.36 -16.40 9.27
C ALA A 125 12.93 -17.85 8.97
N LEU A 126 12.19 -18.08 7.89
CA LEU A 126 11.84 -19.44 7.46
C LEU A 126 13.07 -20.26 7.09
N ARG A 127 14.05 -19.64 6.42
CA ARG A 127 15.33 -20.27 6.10
C ARG A 127 16.11 -20.66 7.35
N GLU A 128 16.14 -19.82 8.39
CA GLU A 128 16.79 -20.15 9.66
C GLU A 128 16.16 -21.39 10.31
N VAL A 129 14.83 -21.56 10.23
CA VAL A 129 14.16 -22.78 10.71
C VAL A 129 14.61 -24.00 9.89
N VAL A 130 14.67 -23.90 8.56
CA VAL A 130 15.15 -24.98 7.68
C VAL A 130 16.61 -25.36 8.02
N GLU A 131 17.48 -24.38 8.21
CA GLU A 131 18.88 -24.61 8.60
C GLU A 131 18.99 -25.25 9.99
N GLY A 132 18.14 -24.86 10.94
CA GLY A 132 18.05 -25.49 12.26
C GLY A 132 17.68 -26.98 12.18
N VAL A 133 16.79 -27.37 11.27
CA VAL A 133 16.41 -28.78 11.03
C VAL A 133 17.57 -29.61 10.52
N LEU A 134 18.41 -29.06 9.63
CA LEU A 134 19.60 -29.76 9.14
C LEU A 134 20.56 -30.13 10.29
N VAL A 135 20.68 -29.26 11.30
CA VAL A 135 21.55 -29.48 12.47
C VAL A 135 20.93 -30.42 13.49
N ALA A 136 19.63 -30.28 13.76
CA ALA A 136 18.94 -31.04 14.80
C ALA A 136 18.69 -32.52 14.44
N GLY A 137 18.66 -32.86 13.15
CA GLY A 137 18.37 -34.21 12.68
C GLY A 137 16.89 -34.52 12.52
N ALA A 138 16.60 -35.78 12.15
CA ALA A 138 15.23 -36.27 11.97
C ALA A 138 14.56 -36.26 13.33
N GLY A 139 13.52 -35.44 13.46
CA GLY A 139 12.63 -35.48 14.62
C GLY A 139 11.55 -36.55 14.41
N ASP A 140 10.84 -36.87 15.48
CA ASP A 140 9.58 -37.61 15.38
C ASP A 140 8.48 -36.77 14.70
N GLU A 141 7.33 -37.38 14.42
CA GLU A 141 6.19 -36.70 13.80
C GLU A 141 5.74 -35.47 14.61
N ASP A 142 5.83 -35.52 15.93
CA ASP A 142 5.44 -34.41 16.80
C ASP A 142 6.39 -33.21 16.67
N GLU A 143 7.69 -33.47 16.56
CA GLU A 143 8.72 -32.47 16.30
C GLU A 143 8.55 -31.85 14.90
N GLN A 144 8.22 -32.66 13.89
CA GLN A 144 7.90 -32.14 12.55
C GLN A 144 6.67 -31.21 12.59
N ARG A 145 5.61 -31.60 13.30
CA ARG A 145 4.43 -30.75 13.50
C ARG A 145 4.76 -29.45 14.23
N ARG A 146 5.63 -29.51 15.25
CA ARG A 146 6.13 -28.29 15.94
C ARG A 146 6.87 -27.37 14.98
N ARG A 147 7.75 -27.91 14.14
CA ARG A 147 8.50 -27.15 13.12
C ARG A 147 7.55 -26.48 12.12
N PHE A 148 6.58 -27.22 11.59
CA PHE A 148 5.56 -26.64 10.71
C PHE A 148 4.72 -25.55 11.40
N GLY A 149 4.44 -25.75 12.69
CA GLY A 149 3.79 -24.76 13.56
C GLY A 149 4.57 -23.45 13.62
N MET A 150 5.86 -23.52 13.94
CA MET A 150 6.73 -22.35 14.02
C MET A 150 6.83 -21.61 12.68
N MET A 151 6.95 -22.34 11.58
CA MET A 151 7.02 -21.74 10.24
C MET A 151 5.72 -21.03 9.87
N LEU A 152 4.57 -21.63 10.21
CA LEU A 152 3.28 -20.97 10.01
C LEU A 152 3.15 -19.72 10.89
N ASP A 153 3.62 -19.78 12.13
CA ASP A 153 3.60 -18.65 13.07
C ASP A 153 4.41 -17.45 12.56
N ILE A 154 5.57 -17.68 11.93
CA ILE A 154 6.39 -16.62 11.29
C ILE A 154 5.60 -15.89 10.19
N VAL A 155 4.85 -16.60 9.35
CA VAL A 155 4.06 -15.97 8.28
C VAL A 155 2.83 -15.27 8.86
N VAL A 156 2.16 -15.89 9.83
CA VAL A 156 0.95 -15.35 10.46
C VAL A 156 1.25 -14.09 11.28
N SER A 157 2.45 -13.96 11.86
CA SER A 157 2.82 -12.75 12.61
C SER A 157 2.92 -11.49 11.75
N GLU A 158 3.16 -11.63 10.44
CA GLU A 158 3.29 -10.53 9.48
C GLU A 158 2.03 -10.38 8.60
N LYS A 159 0.90 -10.99 8.99
CA LYS A 159 -0.29 -11.10 8.14
C LYS A 159 -0.94 -9.76 7.75
N ASP A 160 -0.77 -8.75 8.60
CA ASP A 160 -1.31 -7.41 8.45
C ASP A 160 -0.64 -6.68 7.29
N ILE A 161 0.69 -6.80 7.20
CA ILE A 161 1.48 -6.21 6.12
C ILE A 161 1.41 -7.11 4.88
N LEU A 162 1.66 -8.42 5.03
CA LEU A 162 1.81 -9.32 3.88
C LEU A 162 0.50 -9.61 3.14
N PHE A 163 -0.63 -9.65 3.86
CA PHE A 163 -1.95 -9.97 3.29
C PHE A 163 -2.99 -8.87 3.52
N GLY A 164 -2.64 -7.77 4.20
CA GLY A 164 -3.59 -6.71 4.55
C GLY A 164 -4.59 -7.12 5.64
N MET A 165 -4.39 -8.24 6.33
CA MET A 165 -5.39 -8.84 7.24
C MET A 165 -5.30 -8.29 8.66
N ASN A 166 -6.22 -7.38 9.00
CA ASN A 166 -6.27 -6.74 10.30
C ASN A 166 -7.39 -7.33 11.18
N ALA A 167 -8.62 -6.91 10.91
CA ALA A 167 -9.82 -7.33 11.63
C ALA A 167 -10.58 -8.49 10.94
N ASP A 168 -10.01 -9.03 9.86
CA ASP A 168 -10.54 -10.15 9.10
C ASP A 168 -10.76 -11.39 9.99
N ARG A 169 -11.78 -12.18 9.67
CA ARG A 169 -11.83 -13.58 10.08
C ARG A 169 -11.03 -14.39 9.08
N TRP A 170 -9.84 -14.79 9.51
CA TRP A 170 -8.90 -15.52 8.68
C TRP A 170 -8.65 -16.94 9.19
N ASN A 171 -8.09 -17.79 8.33
CA ASN A 171 -7.61 -19.12 8.73
C ASN A 171 -6.40 -19.49 7.87
N PHE A 172 -5.27 -19.74 8.52
CA PHE A 172 -4.09 -20.33 7.91
C PHE A 172 -3.97 -21.78 8.38
N ALA A 173 -3.69 -22.72 7.47
CA ALA A 173 -3.59 -24.13 7.83
C ALA A 173 -2.61 -24.87 6.93
N ILE A 174 -1.98 -25.90 7.48
CA ILE A 174 -1.11 -26.83 6.75
C ILE A 174 -1.79 -28.20 6.78
N TYR A 175 -1.99 -28.78 5.61
CA TYR A 175 -2.52 -30.12 5.43
C TYR A 175 -1.44 -31.03 4.85
N ILE A 176 -1.27 -32.21 5.42
CA ILE A 176 -0.33 -33.24 4.93
C ILE A 176 -1.12 -34.47 4.54
N TYR A 177 -0.74 -35.08 3.42
CA TYR A 177 -1.41 -36.27 2.90
C TYR A 177 -0.99 -37.51 3.68
N SER A 178 -1.96 -38.21 4.26
CA SER A 178 -1.75 -39.51 4.90
C SER A 178 -2.07 -40.62 3.92
N PHE A 179 -1.06 -41.37 3.49
CA PHE A 179 -1.25 -42.54 2.60
C PHE A 179 -2.10 -43.63 3.26
N GLN A 180 -2.03 -43.80 4.58
CA GLN A 180 -2.80 -44.81 5.31
C GLN A 180 -4.31 -44.51 5.32
N ARG A 181 -4.66 -43.22 5.36
CA ARG A 181 -6.06 -42.77 5.44
C ARG A 181 -6.61 -42.27 4.11
N GLU A 182 -5.74 -42.11 3.11
CA GLU A 182 -6.03 -41.50 1.81
C GLU A 182 -6.67 -40.10 1.95
N LEU A 183 -6.22 -39.34 2.94
CA LEU A 183 -6.79 -38.05 3.32
C LEU A 183 -5.70 -37.03 3.61
N LEU A 184 -5.94 -35.78 3.20
CA LEU A 184 -5.23 -34.59 3.67
C LEU A 184 -5.72 -34.24 5.07
N GLN A 185 -4.81 -34.33 6.03
CA GLN A 185 -5.07 -34.05 7.43
C GLN A 185 -4.47 -32.72 7.84
N CYS A 186 -5.25 -31.88 8.50
CA CYS A 186 -4.75 -30.62 9.06
C CYS A 186 -3.78 -30.93 10.19
N VAL A 187 -2.50 -30.60 9.99
CA VAL A 187 -1.44 -30.80 11.00
C VAL A 187 -1.20 -29.55 11.84
N VAL A 188 -1.44 -28.37 11.26
CA VAL A 188 -1.27 -27.07 11.93
C VAL A 188 -2.37 -26.14 11.44
N CYS A 189 -2.98 -25.39 12.35
CA CYS A 189 -3.97 -24.35 12.02
C CYS A 189 -3.76 -23.12 12.92
N ARG A 190 -3.97 -21.93 12.34
CA ARG A 190 -4.01 -20.64 13.04
C ARG A 190 -5.24 -19.86 12.66
N ARG A 191 -5.87 -19.23 13.65
CA ARG A 191 -7.11 -18.44 13.54
C ARG A 191 -7.05 -17.19 14.42
N PRO A 192 -7.88 -16.16 14.19
CA PRO A 192 -7.94 -14.97 15.03
C PRO A 192 -8.16 -15.29 16.51
N MET A 193 -8.94 -16.33 16.81
CA MET A 193 -9.23 -16.78 18.17
C MET A 193 -8.58 -18.13 18.43
N ARG A 194 -7.68 -18.20 19.43
CA ARG A 194 -6.96 -19.42 19.81
C ARG A 194 -7.88 -20.59 20.18
N VAL A 195 -9.06 -20.30 20.76
CA VAL A 195 -10.05 -21.35 21.07
C VAL A 195 -10.57 -22.04 19.82
N GLU A 196 -10.64 -21.34 18.68
CA GLU A 196 -11.08 -21.92 17.41
C GLU A 196 -10.01 -22.80 16.76
N GLU A 197 -8.74 -22.66 17.16
CA GLU A 197 -7.63 -23.51 16.69
C GLU A 197 -7.75 -24.93 17.25
N MET A 198 -8.39 -25.10 18.40
CA MET A 198 -8.61 -26.41 19.03
C MET A 198 -9.86 -27.13 18.49
N ALA A 199 -10.66 -26.46 17.64
CA ALA A 199 -11.85 -27.06 17.06
C ALA A 199 -11.48 -28.17 16.06
N PRO A 200 -12.28 -29.24 15.93
CA PRO A 200 -12.02 -30.30 14.96
C PRO A 200 -11.81 -29.75 13.55
N HIS A 201 -10.67 -30.10 12.95
CA HIS A 201 -10.35 -29.72 11.58
C HIS A 201 -10.94 -30.72 10.59
N ARG A 202 -11.40 -30.21 9.44
CA ARG A 202 -11.82 -31.05 8.33
C ARG A 202 -10.61 -31.79 7.76
N SER A 203 -10.88 -32.96 7.18
CA SER A 203 -9.93 -33.68 6.33
C SER A 203 -10.49 -33.73 4.92
N TRP A 204 -9.62 -33.78 3.93
CA TRP A 204 -10.01 -33.67 2.52
C TRP A 204 -9.47 -34.85 1.73
N LYS A 205 -10.28 -35.48 0.88
CA LYS A 205 -9.73 -36.40 -0.12
C LYS A 205 -9.08 -35.61 -1.26
N PRO A 206 -8.13 -36.21 -2.00
CA PRO A 206 -7.69 -35.63 -3.28
C PRO A 206 -8.89 -35.33 -4.18
N GLY A 207 -8.95 -34.11 -4.70
CA GLY A 207 -10.07 -33.61 -5.52
C GLY A 207 -11.27 -33.01 -4.75
N GLU A 208 -11.31 -33.11 -3.41
CA GLU A 208 -12.40 -32.51 -2.61
C GLU A 208 -12.06 -31.10 -2.12
N GLY A 209 -12.92 -30.14 -2.44
CA GLY A 209 -12.75 -28.74 -2.07
C GLY A 209 -11.46 -28.12 -2.62
N HIS A 210 -11.21 -26.85 -2.30
CA HIS A 210 -10.03 -26.16 -2.81
C HIS A 210 -8.70 -26.78 -2.33
N VAL A 211 -8.68 -27.39 -1.15
CA VAL A 211 -7.51 -28.09 -0.58
C VAL A 211 -7.21 -29.36 -1.35
N GLY A 212 -8.19 -30.25 -1.52
CA GLY A 212 -8.03 -31.50 -2.26
C GLY A 212 -7.77 -31.29 -3.74
N ILE A 213 -8.42 -30.29 -4.37
CA ILE A 213 -8.18 -29.92 -5.77
C ILE A 213 -6.75 -29.41 -5.97
N ALA A 214 -6.25 -28.51 -5.12
CA ALA A 214 -4.88 -28.01 -5.20
C ALA A 214 -3.86 -29.16 -5.11
N PHE A 215 -4.07 -30.09 -4.16
CA PHE A 215 -3.24 -31.29 -4.01
C PHE A 215 -3.28 -32.18 -5.26
N GLN A 216 -4.47 -32.56 -5.73
CA GLN A 216 -4.62 -33.51 -6.84
C GLN A 216 -4.08 -32.95 -8.17
N THR A 217 -4.36 -31.68 -8.45
CA THR A 217 -3.93 -31.02 -9.70
C THR A 217 -2.49 -30.54 -9.65
N ARG A 218 -1.87 -30.49 -8.45
CA ARG A 218 -0.51 -29.99 -8.21
C ARG A 218 -0.36 -28.53 -8.66
N ARG A 219 -1.43 -27.76 -8.51
CA ARG A 219 -1.51 -26.35 -8.91
C ARG A 219 -2.07 -25.54 -7.76
N GLU A 220 -1.61 -24.30 -7.68
CA GLU A 220 -2.20 -23.35 -6.75
C GLU A 220 -3.65 -23.02 -7.15
N ILE A 221 -4.50 -22.93 -6.13
CA ILE A 221 -5.88 -22.46 -6.26
C ILE A 221 -5.97 -21.13 -5.52
N VAL A 222 -6.19 -20.06 -6.27
CA VAL A 222 -6.31 -18.70 -5.72
C VAL A 222 -7.62 -18.09 -6.22
N ALA A 223 -8.42 -17.60 -5.28
CA ALA A 223 -9.66 -16.88 -5.60
C ALA A 223 -9.76 -15.62 -4.72
N GLY A 224 -9.84 -14.47 -5.38
CA GLY A 224 -10.04 -13.18 -4.71
C GLY A 224 -11.46 -13.03 -4.17
N ASP A 225 -12.47 -13.55 -4.88
CA ASP A 225 -13.85 -13.58 -4.38
C ASP A 225 -14.54 -14.89 -4.74
N THR A 226 -14.84 -15.70 -3.72
CA THR A 226 -15.50 -17.01 -3.86
C THR A 226 -17.01 -16.92 -4.14
N SER A 227 -17.61 -15.72 -4.07
CA SER A 227 -19.01 -15.53 -4.44
C SER A 227 -19.23 -15.49 -5.95
N GLY A 228 -18.16 -15.28 -6.73
CA GLY A 228 -18.20 -15.31 -8.18
C GLY A 228 -18.51 -16.71 -8.73
N PRO A 229 -19.19 -16.81 -9.89
CA PRO A 229 -19.61 -18.10 -10.45
C PRO A 229 -18.44 -19.04 -10.80
N GLU A 230 -17.31 -18.52 -11.27
CA GLU A 230 -16.12 -19.33 -11.57
C GLU A 230 -15.49 -19.93 -10.32
N ALA A 231 -15.33 -19.13 -9.27
CA ALA A 231 -14.82 -19.61 -8.00
C ALA A 231 -15.80 -20.60 -7.36
N ARG A 232 -17.12 -20.30 -7.41
CA ARG A 232 -18.17 -21.20 -6.93
C ARG A 232 -18.11 -22.59 -7.56
N ALA A 233 -17.80 -22.71 -8.85
CA ALA A 233 -17.66 -24.01 -9.50
C ALA A 233 -16.59 -24.91 -8.84
N LEU A 234 -15.55 -24.33 -8.23
CA LEU A 234 -14.52 -25.05 -7.47
C LEU A 234 -15.02 -25.52 -6.09
N PHE A 235 -16.08 -24.90 -5.55
CA PHE A 235 -16.67 -25.21 -4.23
C PHE A 235 -18.04 -25.90 -4.31
N ASP A 236 -18.69 -25.89 -5.47
CA ASP A 236 -20.01 -26.49 -5.70
C ASP A 236 -19.94 -27.99 -6.06
N GLY A 237 -18.73 -28.58 -6.06
CA GLY A 237 -18.58 -30.03 -6.10
C GLY A 237 -19.31 -30.72 -4.94
N PRO A 238 -19.62 -32.02 -5.05
CA PRO A 238 -20.26 -32.80 -3.98
C PRO A 238 -19.28 -32.98 -2.82
N ASP A 239 -19.12 -31.93 -2.02
CA ASP A 239 -18.35 -31.95 -0.78
C ASP A 239 -19.30 -32.29 0.38
N PRO A 240 -19.20 -33.51 0.97
CA PRO A 240 -20.00 -33.89 2.12
C PRO A 240 -19.72 -33.02 3.35
N ASN A 241 -18.63 -32.25 3.36
CA ASN A 241 -18.23 -31.36 4.43
C ASN A 241 -18.62 -29.90 4.22
N ARG A 242 -19.34 -29.57 3.15
CA ARG A 242 -19.79 -28.20 2.86
C ARG A 242 -20.78 -27.72 3.92
N ARG A 243 -20.53 -26.55 4.49
CA ARG A 243 -21.48 -25.86 5.37
C ARG A 243 -21.99 -24.61 4.67
N GLU A 244 -23.27 -24.29 4.80
CA GLU A 244 -23.84 -23.08 4.19
C GLU A 244 -23.14 -21.80 4.67
N GLU A 245 -22.68 -21.79 5.93
CA GLU A 245 -21.91 -20.68 6.52
C GLU A 245 -20.56 -20.43 5.85
N ASP A 246 -19.98 -21.43 5.18
CA ASP A 246 -18.64 -21.33 4.58
C ASP A 246 -18.59 -20.24 3.50
N LEU A 247 -19.72 -19.99 2.82
CA LEU A 247 -19.84 -18.96 1.79
C LEU A 247 -19.66 -17.53 2.36
N ALA A 248 -20.08 -17.32 3.61
CA ALA A 248 -19.90 -16.05 4.29
C ALA A 248 -18.51 -15.92 4.93
N ARG A 249 -17.90 -17.05 5.32
CA ARG A 249 -16.62 -17.08 6.04
C ARG A 249 -15.39 -17.08 5.13
N TYR A 250 -15.47 -17.65 3.93
CA TYR A 250 -14.31 -17.86 3.06
C TYR A 250 -14.49 -17.10 1.75
N ARG A 251 -14.44 -15.77 1.81
CA ARG A 251 -14.62 -14.87 0.66
C ARG A 251 -13.38 -14.80 -0.23
N SER A 252 -12.19 -14.90 0.35
CA SER A 252 -10.93 -14.98 -0.41
C SER A 252 -10.12 -16.19 0.05
N ILE A 253 -9.54 -16.94 -0.89
CA ILE A 253 -8.77 -18.14 -0.59
C ILE A 253 -7.48 -18.24 -1.40
N ALA A 254 -6.48 -18.89 -0.81
CA ALA A 254 -5.28 -19.37 -1.47
C ALA A 254 -4.94 -20.77 -0.95
N SER A 255 -4.57 -21.68 -1.85
CA SER A 255 -4.16 -23.05 -1.53
C SER A 255 -2.99 -23.44 -2.39
N ILE A 256 -1.82 -23.58 -1.76
CA ILE A 256 -0.53 -23.76 -2.42
C ILE A 256 -0.03 -25.18 -2.12
N PRO A 257 0.24 -26.00 -3.14
CA PRO A 257 0.79 -27.34 -2.96
C PRO A 257 2.15 -27.26 -2.26
N ILE A 258 2.41 -28.21 -1.36
CA ILE A 258 3.69 -28.38 -0.69
C ILE A 258 4.40 -29.55 -1.37
N GLY A 259 5.53 -29.29 -2.02
CA GLY A 259 6.33 -30.34 -2.66
C GLY A 259 7.70 -29.84 -3.11
N ALA A 260 8.67 -30.75 -3.17
CA ALA A 260 10.03 -30.44 -3.64
C ALA A 260 10.10 -30.36 -5.18
N SER A 261 9.16 -31.01 -5.85
CA SER A 261 8.99 -30.99 -7.30
C SER A 261 7.50 -31.07 -7.65
N ALA A 262 7.17 -30.85 -8.93
CA ALA A 262 5.79 -30.96 -9.41
C ALA A 262 5.20 -32.37 -9.24
N ASP A 263 6.04 -33.41 -9.14
CA ASP A 263 5.60 -34.80 -9.01
C ASP A 263 5.56 -35.30 -7.57
N GLU A 264 6.15 -34.57 -6.63
CA GLU A 264 6.32 -34.96 -5.22
C GLU A 264 5.59 -33.96 -4.30
N ILE A 265 4.26 -33.92 -4.40
CA ILE A 265 3.41 -33.11 -3.50
C ILE A 265 3.06 -33.94 -2.26
N ILE A 266 3.41 -33.40 -1.09
CA ILE A 266 3.18 -34.04 0.22
C ILE A 266 2.00 -33.42 0.99
N GLY A 267 1.53 -32.25 0.55
CA GLY A 267 0.50 -31.51 1.28
C GLY A 267 0.07 -30.22 0.60
N VAL A 268 -0.64 -29.37 1.34
CA VAL A 268 -1.14 -28.06 0.90
C VAL A 268 -1.10 -27.07 2.06
N VAL A 269 -0.57 -25.87 1.82
CA VAL A 269 -0.74 -24.72 2.72
C VAL A 269 -1.92 -23.88 2.26
N VAL A 270 -2.75 -23.47 3.20
CA VAL A 270 -4.03 -22.82 2.95
C VAL A 270 -4.06 -21.51 3.71
N ALA A 271 -4.57 -20.46 3.05
CA ALA A 271 -4.97 -19.22 3.69
C ALA A 271 -6.35 -18.80 3.20
N THR A 272 -7.19 -18.31 4.11
CA THR A 272 -8.55 -17.85 3.80
C THR A 272 -8.89 -16.60 4.60
N SER A 273 -9.77 -15.75 4.06
CA SER A 273 -10.33 -14.57 4.73
C SER A 273 -11.81 -14.40 4.38
N ASP A 274 -12.57 -13.80 5.28
CA ASP A 274 -13.95 -13.34 5.08
C ASP A 274 -14.03 -12.02 4.31
N VAL A 275 -12.89 -11.38 4.00
CA VAL A 275 -12.81 -10.19 3.15
C VAL A 275 -12.43 -10.59 1.71
N PRO A 276 -13.17 -10.17 0.68
CA PRO A 276 -12.79 -10.41 -0.70
C PRO A 276 -11.54 -9.60 -1.10
N GLY A 277 -10.83 -10.08 -2.11
CA GLY A 277 -9.66 -9.43 -2.68
C GLY A 277 -8.45 -9.45 -1.74
N ARG A 278 -8.29 -10.49 -0.90
CA ARG A 278 -7.08 -10.69 -0.06
C ARG A 278 -6.00 -11.50 -0.77
N PHE A 279 -6.41 -12.38 -1.68
CA PHE A 279 -5.52 -13.20 -2.47
C PHE A 279 -5.83 -13.03 -3.96
N TRP A 280 -4.81 -12.78 -4.75
CA TRP A 280 -4.88 -12.68 -6.20
C TRP A 280 -3.53 -13.07 -6.78
N ILE A 281 -3.53 -13.60 -8.00
CA ILE A 281 -2.31 -13.88 -8.74
C ILE A 281 -1.99 -12.64 -9.56
N ARG A 282 -0.78 -12.11 -9.40
CA ARG A 282 -0.32 -10.97 -10.18
C ARG A 282 -0.34 -11.29 -11.67
N ARG A 283 -0.97 -10.41 -12.46
CA ARG A 283 -0.91 -10.39 -13.92
C ARG A 283 0.12 -9.35 -14.36
N GLY A 284 0.76 -9.58 -15.50
CA GLY A 284 1.92 -8.76 -15.95
C GLY A 284 1.63 -7.26 -16.12
N GLU A 285 0.36 -6.86 -16.18
CA GLU A 285 -0.09 -5.47 -16.33
C GLU A 285 -0.46 -4.79 -15.00
N ASP A 286 -0.40 -5.50 -13.87
CA ASP A 286 -0.80 -4.95 -12.58
C ASP A 286 0.21 -3.89 -12.09
N GLU A 287 -0.31 -2.71 -11.72
CA GLU A 287 0.47 -1.57 -11.23
C GLU A 287 1.13 -1.82 -9.86
N ARG A 288 0.54 -2.72 -9.05
CA ARG A 288 1.09 -3.06 -7.73
C ARG A 288 2.22 -4.07 -7.86
N ALA A 289 3.32 -3.81 -7.17
CA ALA A 289 4.46 -4.73 -7.16
C ALA A 289 4.23 -5.98 -6.29
N SER A 290 3.28 -5.92 -5.35
CA SER A 290 2.98 -6.98 -4.38
C SER A 290 2.16 -8.14 -4.97
N ASP A 291 2.58 -9.37 -4.63
CA ASP A 291 1.82 -10.61 -4.86
C ASP A 291 1.49 -11.21 -3.48
N PRO A 292 0.24 -11.09 -2.99
CA PRO A 292 -0.13 -11.54 -1.65
C PRO A 292 -0.10 -13.06 -1.48
N VAL A 293 0.07 -13.83 -2.56
CA VAL A 293 0.20 -15.28 -2.51
C VAL A 293 1.67 -15.70 -2.32
N GLU A 294 2.62 -14.83 -2.66
CA GLU A 294 4.05 -15.13 -2.59
C GLU A 294 4.54 -15.59 -1.19
N PRO A 295 4.13 -14.97 -0.06
CA PRO A 295 4.49 -15.48 1.26
C PRO A 295 4.10 -16.95 1.48
N LEU A 296 2.97 -17.39 0.92
CA LEU A 296 2.50 -18.77 1.03
C LEU A 296 3.31 -19.72 0.15
N ARG A 297 3.78 -19.27 -1.02
CA ARG A 297 4.69 -20.05 -1.87
C ARG A 297 6.05 -20.24 -1.20
N ILE A 298 6.60 -19.17 -0.60
CA ILE A 298 7.84 -19.25 0.17
C ILE A 298 7.67 -20.23 1.34
N LEU A 299 6.56 -20.16 2.07
CA LEU A 299 6.24 -21.10 3.14
C LEU A 299 6.11 -22.54 2.64
N ALA A 300 5.37 -22.77 1.56
CA ALA A 300 5.19 -24.10 0.97
C ALA A 300 6.54 -24.73 0.57
N ASN A 301 7.42 -23.94 -0.07
CA ASN A 301 8.76 -24.39 -0.44
C ASN A 301 9.61 -24.72 0.79
N ALA A 302 9.55 -23.87 1.83
CA ALA A 302 10.27 -24.11 3.06
C ALA A 302 9.77 -25.39 3.79
N LEU A 303 8.45 -25.61 3.85
CA LEU A 303 7.86 -26.82 4.43
C LEU A 303 8.30 -28.07 3.66
N ALA A 304 8.34 -28.01 2.33
CA ALA A 304 8.81 -29.11 1.49
C ALA A 304 10.29 -29.44 1.77
N MET A 305 11.14 -28.43 1.94
CA MET A 305 12.55 -28.64 2.29
C MET A 305 12.69 -29.32 3.66
N VAL A 306 11.95 -28.86 4.68
CA VAL A 306 11.97 -29.50 6.02
C VAL A 306 11.54 -30.96 5.96
N ALA A 307 10.47 -31.27 5.23
CA ALA A 307 10.01 -32.65 5.06
C ALA A 307 11.06 -33.51 4.35
N LYS A 308 11.63 -33.02 3.25
CA LYS A 308 12.63 -33.76 2.47
C LYS A 308 13.90 -34.05 3.27
N ILE A 309 14.34 -33.10 4.10
CA ILE A 309 15.50 -33.29 4.99
C ILE A 309 15.21 -34.39 6.02
N ALA A 310 14.01 -34.38 6.62
CA ALA A 310 13.62 -35.39 7.60
C ALA A 310 13.58 -36.80 6.99
N ASP A 311 13.01 -36.94 5.78
CA ASP A 311 12.94 -38.21 5.06
C ASP A 311 14.34 -38.77 4.77
N LEU A 312 15.24 -37.95 4.22
CA LEU A 312 16.62 -38.36 3.92
C LEU A 312 17.42 -38.78 5.16
N GLN A 313 17.13 -38.15 6.31
CA GLN A 313 17.77 -38.50 7.57
C GLN A 313 17.22 -39.81 8.15
N CYS A 314 15.93 -40.11 7.95
CA CYS A 314 15.32 -41.38 8.31
C CYS A 314 15.92 -42.54 7.50
N GLU A 315 15.96 -42.42 6.16
CA GLU A 315 16.58 -43.41 5.26
C GLU A 315 18.05 -43.70 5.62
N ARG A 316 18.82 -42.65 5.97
CA ARG A 316 20.22 -42.80 6.37
C ARG A 316 20.38 -43.58 7.67
N THR A 317 19.43 -43.46 8.59
CA THR A 317 19.49 -44.13 9.89
C THR A 317 19.21 -45.62 9.72
N GLU A 318 18.20 -45.96 8.92
CA GLU A 318 17.88 -47.35 8.57
C GLU A 318 19.03 -48.06 7.86
N ALA A 319 19.73 -47.38 6.94
CA ALA A 319 20.86 -47.94 6.22
C ALA A 319 22.12 -48.20 7.08
N ILE A 320 22.25 -47.57 8.26
CA ILE A 320 23.36 -47.81 9.19
C ILE A 320 23.05 -49.00 10.11
N GLU A 321 21.77 -49.27 10.38
CA GLU A 321 21.32 -50.35 11.25
C GLU A 321 21.21 -51.71 10.54
N SER A 322 21.13 -51.73 9.19
CA SER A 322 21.11 -52.92 8.34
C SER A 322 22.48 -53.50 8.04
#